data_AF-A0A7S0DXQ1-F1
#
_entry.id   AF-A0A7S0DXQ1-F1
#
_cell.length_a   1.000
_cell.length_b   1.000
_cell.length_c   1.000
_cell.angle_alpha   90.00
_cell.angle_beta   90.00
_cell.angle_gamma   90.00
#
_symmetry.space_group_name_H-M   'P 1'
#
loop_
_entity.id
_entity.type
_entity.pdbx_description
1 polymer ?
#
loop_
_entity_poly.entity_id
_entity_poly.type
_entity_poly.pdbx_seq_one_letter_code
_entity_poly.pdbx_strand_id
1 'polypeptide(L)'
;AALALEALLSAEGDDALGQEVAGLRTALSRVDEEDVEAVEELEELGERAAALRGRLAARQASLDEVDLSALEDEARQAARGMRKAACARLETLLPDVQALCQEILA
;
A
#
# COMPACT_ATOMS: atom_id res chain seq x y z
N ALA A 1 21.57 11.63 -0.76
CA ALA A 1 20.54 11.82 -1.80
C ALA A 1 20.23 10.52 -2.54
N ALA A 2 21.22 9.91 -3.23
CA ALA A 2 21.01 8.65 -3.98
C ALA A 2 20.43 7.49 -3.15
N LEU A 3 20.99 7.20 -1.97
CA LEU A 3 20.49 6.13 -1.09
C LEU A 3 19.05 6.36 -0.59
N ALA A 4 18.66 7.62 -0.35
CA ALA A 4 17.32 7.96 0.09
C ALA A 4 16.30 7.80 -1.05
N LEU A 5 16.70 8.14 -2.28
CA LEU A 5 15.88 7.94 -3.47
C LEU A 5 15.73 6.45 -3.81
N GLU A 6 16.80 5.68 -3.71
CA GLU A 6 16.78 4.24 -3.94
C GLU A 6 15.90 3.52 -2.92
N ALA A 7 16.00 3.88 -1.64
CA ALA A 7 15.10 3.38 -0.60
C ALA A 7 13.64 3.79 -0.86
N LEU A 8 13.40 5.04 -1.28
CA LEU A 8 12.06 5.51 -1.62
C LEU A 8 11.50 4.81 -2.86
N LEU A 9 12.30 4.43 -3.84
CA LEU A 9 11.83 3.77 -5.05
C LEU A 9 11.92 2.23 -4.97
N SER A 10 12.42 1.70 -3.86
CA SER A 10 12.53 0.27 -3.61
C SER A 10 11.16 -0.40 -3.56
N ALA A 11 11.12 -1.64 -4.03
CA ALA A 11 9.93 -2.49 -3.97
C ALA A 11 9.62 -3.00 -2.55
N GLU A 12 10.59 -2.99 -1.63
CA GLU A 12 10.45 -3.60 -0.29
C GLU A 12 9.28 -3.00 0.50
N GLY A 13 9.11 -1.68 0.45
CA GLY A 13 7.99 -1.01 1.11
C GLY A 13 6.64 -1.35 0.46
N ASP A 14 6.61 -1.54 -0.85
CA ASP A 14 5.38 -1.84 -1.60
C ASP A 14 4.98 -3.31 -1.40
N ASP A 15 5.95 -4.22 -1.33
CA ASP A 15 5.74 -5.66 -1.08
C ASP A 15 5.19 -5.88 0.34
N ALA A 16 5.69 -5.15 1.33
CA ALA A 16 5.16 -5.17 2.69
C ALA A 16 3.71 -4.70 2.75
N LEU A 17 3.35 -3.63 2.01
CA LEU A 17 1.97 -3.16 1.89
C LEU A 17 1.09 -4.24 1.25
N GLY A 18 1.56 -4.90 0.19
CA GLY A 18 0.82 -5.98 -0.46
C GLY A 18 0.58 -7.19 0.44
N GLN A 19 1.57 -7.58 1.25
CA GLN A 19 1.41 -8.64 2.25
C GLN A 19 0.37 -8.27 3.31
N GLU A 20 0.34 -7.00 3.74
CA GLU A 20 -0.65 -6.51 4.70
C GLU A 20 -2.07 -6.57 4.13
N VAL A 21 -2.28 -6.19 2.86
CA VAL A 21 -3.57 -6.36 2.17
C VAL A 21 -4.01 -7.83 2.16
N ALA A 22 -3.12 -8.74 1.77
CA ALA A 22 -3.43 -10.17 1.72
C ALA A 22 -3.74 -10.75 3.11
N GLY A 23 -3.03 -10.26 4.14
CA GLY A 23 -3.28 -10.61 5.54
C GLY A 23 -4.66 -10.17 6.01
N LEU A 24 -5.05 -8.92 5.71
CA LEU A 24 -6.38 -8.41 6.06
C LEU A 24 -7.50 -9.16 5.34
N ARG A 25 -7.32 -9.50 4.06
CA ARG A 25 -8.30 -10.34 3.32
C ARG A 25 -8.49 -11.70 3.99
N THR A 26 -7.38 -12.33 4.38
CA THR A 26 -7.43 -13.63 5.04
C THR A 26 -8.11 -13.53 6.40
N ALA A 27 -7.83 -12.47 7.16
CA ALA A 27 -8.48 -12.23 8.45
C ALA A 27 -9.99 -12.00 8.29
N LEU A 28 -10.41 -11.13 7.37
CA LEU A 28 -11.82 -10.87 7.08
C LEU A 28 -12.57 -12.16 6.70
N SER A 29 -11.99 -13.00 5.84
CA SER A 29 -12.60 -14.27 5.44
C SER A 29 -12.76 -15.30 6.56
N ARG A 30 -12.16 -15.06 7.73
CA ARG A 30 -12.22 -15.92 8.91
C ARG A 30 -13.17 -15.41 9.98
N VAL A 31 -13.62 -14.16 9.86
CA VAL A 31 -14.61 -13.59 10.77
C VAL A 31 -15.93 -14.32 10.54
N ASP A 32 -16.48 -14.90 11.60
CA ASP A 32 -17.79 -15.53 11.60
C ASP A 32 -18.82 -14.50 12.08
N GLU A 33 -19.65 -13.99 11.17
CA GLU A 33 -20.63 -12.92 11.45
C GLU A 33 -21.69 -13.32 12.49
N GLU A 34 -21.79 -14.59 12.86
CA GLU A 34 -22.70 -15.08 13.90
C GLU A 34 -22.11 -14.97 15.34
N ASP A 35 -20.83 -14.57 15.48
CA ASP A 35 -20.14 -14.42 16.77
C ASP A 35 -20.18 -12.97 17.30
N VAL A 36 -20.25 -12.81 18.62
CA VAL A 36 -20.14 -11.49 19.28
C VAL A 36 -18.70 -10.97 19.21
N GLU A 37 -17.70 -11.87 19.27
CA GLU A 37 -16.28 -11.50 19.12
C GLU A 37 -15.99 -10.97 17.70
N ALA A 38 -16.77 -11.38 16.70
CA ALA A 38 -16.63 -10.92 15.32
C ALA A 38 -16.84 -9.40 15.17
N VAL A 39 -17.66 -8.77 16.01
CA VAL A 39 -17.86 -7.32 15.95
C VAL A 39 -16.58 -6.58 16.33
N GLU A 40 -15.92 -6.98 17.41
CA GLU A 40 -14.64 -6.40 17.84
C GLU A 40 -13.53 -6.67 16.80
N GLU A 41 -13.52 -7.87 16.21
CA GLU A 41 -12.59 -8.22 15.13
C GLU A 41 -12.82 -7.37 13.87
N LEU A 42 -14.07 -7.13 13.46
CA LEU A 42 -14.41 -6.29 12.32
C LEU A 42 -14.02 -4.83 12.56
N GLU A 43 -14.22 -4.31 13.78
CA GLU A 43 -13.77 -2.96 14.14
C GLU A 43 -12.25 -2.83 14.02
N GLU A 44 -11.48 -3.77 14.58
CA GLU A 44 -10.01 -3.77 14.47
C GLU A 44 -9.56 -3.88 13.00
N LEU A 45 -10.18 -4.78 12.23
CA LEU A 45 -9.89 -4.92 10.80
C LEU A 45 -10.21 -3.65 10.03
N GLY A 46 -11.29 -2.96 10.37
CA GLY A 46 -11.69 -1.69 9.76
C GLY A 46 -10.67 -0.59 10.00
N GLU A 47 -10.21 -0.44 11.24
CA GLU A 47 -9.16 0.52 11.60
C GLU A 47 -7.85 0.23 10.86
N ARG A 48 -7.44 -1.04 10.81
CA ARG A 48 -6.21 -1.46 10.12
C ARG A 48 -6.32 -1.25 8.62
N ALA A 49 -7.46 -1.56 8.00
CA ALA A 49 -7.71 -1.31 6.59
C ALA A 49 -7.69 0.19 6.25
N ALA A 50 -8.31 1.02 7.10
CA ALA A 50 -8.29 2.48 6.94
C ALA A 50 -6.87 3.07 7.08
N ALA A 51 -6.09 2.58 8.04
CA ALA A 51 -4.69 2.97 8.22
C ALA A 51 -3.83 2.56 7.02
N LEU A 52 -4.01 1.34 6.50
CA LEU A 52 -3.31 0.85 5.31
C LEU A 52 -3.66 1.68 4.07
N ARG A 53 -4.94 2.06 3.89
CA ARG A 53 -5.37 2.98 2.84
C ARG A 53 -4.64 4.33 2.92
N GLY A 54 -4.53 4.88 4.13
CA GLY A 54 -3.80 6.13 4.37
C GLY A 54 -2.31 6.01 4.02
N ARG A 55 -1.67 4.90 4.40
CA ARG A 55 -0.27 4.62 4.06
C ARG A 55 -0.06 4.46 2.55
N LEU A 56 -0.95 3.75 1.85
CA LEU A 56 -0.92 3.62 0.39
C LEU A 56 -1.06 4.98 -0.32
N ALA A 57 -1.99 5.84 0.14
CA ALA A 57 -2.16 7.18 -0.41
C ALA A 57 -0.94 8.08 -0.16
N ALA A 58 -0.39 8.07 1.06
CA ALA A 58 0.83 8.82 1.40
C ALA A 58 2.05 8.34 0.58
N ARG A 59 2.12 7.02 0.35
CA ARG A 59 3.15 6.40 -0.49
C ARG A 59 3.03 6.86 -1.94
N GLN A 60 1.82 6.89 -2.50
CA GLN A 60 1.58 7.38 -3.87
C GLN A 60 1.96 8.86 -4.01
N ALA A 61 1.53 9.71 -3.08
CA ALA A 61 1.90 11.13 -3.08
C ALA A 61 3.43 11.32 -3.00
N SER A 62 4.10 10.53 -2.16
CA SER A 62 5.56 10.57 -2.03
C SER A 62 6.28 10.21 -3.34
N LEU A 63 5.72 9.29 -4.15
CA LEU A 63 6.27 8.94 -5.47
C LEU A 63 6.05 10.05 -6.50
N ASP A 64 4.91 10.72 -6.47
CA ASP A 64 4.57 11.82 -7.38
C ASP A 64 5.47 13.05 -7.15
N GLU A 65 5.88 13.29 -5.90
CA GLU A 65 6.78 14.38 -5.52
C GLU A 65 8.27 14.11 -5.83
N VAL A 66 8.62 12.89 -6.28
CA VAL A 66 10.02 12.55 -6.58
C VAL A 66 10.55 13.36 -7.75
N ASP A 67 11.44 14.30 -7.45
CA ASP A 67 12.24 15.02 -8.43
C ASP A 67 13.47 14.20 -8.85
N LEU A 68 13.55 13.91 -10.14
CA LEU A 68 14.64 13.16 -10.78
C LEU A 68 15.54 14.07 -11.65
N SER A 69 15.27 15.38 -11.68
CA SER A 69 15.96 16.34 -12.55
C SER A 69 17.45 16.44 -12.24
N ALA A 70 17.82 16.34 -10.96
CA ALA A 70 19.19 16.45 -10.48
C ALA A 70 20.08 15.21 -10.72
N LEU A 71 19.52 14.12 -11.25
CA LEU A 71 20.27 12.88 -11.52
C LEU A 71 20.93 12.90 -12.89
N GLU A 72 22.07 12.23 -13.00
CA GLU A 72 22.69 11.86 -14.29
C GLU A 72 21.78 10.93 -15.10
N ASP A 73 21.93 10.89 -16.43
CA ASP A 73 20.96 10.25 -17.32
C ASP A 73 20.73 8.76 -17.05
N GLU A 74 21.79 7.98 -16.78
CA GLU A 74 21.66 6.55 -16.45
C GLU A 74 20.91 6.33 -15.13
N ALA A 75 21.28 7.08 -14.08
CA ALA A 75 20.62 7.03 -12.78
C ALA A 75 19.15 7.52 -12.85
N ARG A 76 18.90 8.55 -13.66
CA ARG A 76 17.57 9.09 -13.92
C ARG A 76 16.68 8.07 -14.62
N GLN A 77 17.22 7.34 -15.60
CA GLN A 77 16.47 6.30 -16.31
C GLN A 77 16.13 5.13 -15.38
N ALA A 78 17.09 4.67 -14.57
CA ALA A 78 16.85 3.64 -13.56
C ALA A 78 15.76 4.08 -12.56
N ALA A 79 15.87 5.29 -12.01
CA ALA A 79 14.90 5.83 -11.07
C ALA A 79 13.49 5.98 -11.69
N ARG A 80 13.38 6.40 -12.96
CA ARG A 80 12.09 6.41 -13.67
C ARG A 80 11.47 5.02 -13.77
N GLY A 81 12.29 4.01 -14.06
CA GLY A 81 11.86 2.62 -14.13
C GLY A 81 11.34 2.12 -12.78
N MET A 82 12.09 2.36 -11.70
CA MET A 82 11.68 2.00 -10.35
C MET A 82 10.40 2.72 -9.92
N ARG A 83 10.30 4.04 -10.16
CA ARG A 83 9.08 4.82 -9.87
C ARG A 83 7.88 4.28 -10.63
N LYS A 84 8.01 3.99 -11.93
CA LYS A 84 6.93 3.41 -12.73
C LYS A 84 6.48 2.06 -12.15
N ALA A 85 7.41 1.21 -11.74
CA ALA A 85 7.08 -0.08 -11.13
C ALA A 85 6.37 0.10 -9.78
N ALA A 86 6.83 1.02 -8.93
CA ALA A 86 6.19 1.33 -7.65
C ALA A 86 4.77 1.88 -7.84
N CYS A 87 4.57 2.84 -8.74
CA CYS A 87 3.25 3.35 -9.08
C CYS A 87 2.31 2.24 -9.56
N ALA A 88 2.77 1.37 -10.48
CA ALA A 88 1.97 0.25 -10.96
C ALA A 88 1.55 -0.70 -9.84
N ARG A 89 2.42 -0.97 -8.85
CA ARG A 89 2.05 -1.78 -7.67
C ARG A 89 0.96 -1.09 -6.84
N LEU A 90 1.13 0.19 -6.53
CA LEU A 90 0.14 0.93 -5.74
C LEU A 90 -1.21 1.03 -6.46
N GLU A 91 -1.21 1.23 -7.77
CA GLU A 91 -2.42 1.22 -8.62
C GLU A 91 -3.17 -0.12 -8.53
N THR A 92 -2.48 -1.23 -8.26
CA THR A 92 -3.13 -2.53 -8.00
C THR A 92 -3.62 -2.70 -6.57
N LEU A 93 -2.89 -2.16 -5.58
CA LEU A 93 -3.21 -2.36 -4.16
C LEU A 93 -4.32 -1.42 -3.64
N LEU A 94 -4.41 -0.19 -4.17
CA LEU A 94 -5.40 0.78 -3.71
C LEU A 94 -6.85 0.30 -3.89
N PRO A 95 -7.26 -0.22 -5.07
CA PRO A 95 -8.61 -0.75 -5.27
C PRO A 95 -8.91 -1.92 -4.33
N ASP A 96 -7.92 -2.79 -4.08
CA ASP A 96 -8.07 -3.94 -3.20
C ASP A 96 -8.36 -3.52 -1.75
N VAL A 97 -7.63 -2.53 -1.24
CA VAL A 97 -7.87 -1.98 0.10
C VAL A 97 -9.17 -1.20 0.18
N GLN A 98 -9.54 -0.48 -0.89
CA GLN A 98 -10.83 0.21 -0.94
C GLN A 98 -12.00 -0.76 -0.87
N ALA A 99 -11.93 -1.87 -1.62
CA ALA A 99 -12.92 -2.93 -1.56
C ALA A 99 -12.98 -3.55 -0.15
N LEU A 100 -11.83 -3.82 0.46
CA LEU A 100 -11.76 -4.39 1.80
C LEU A 100 -12.38 -3.47 2.86
N CYS A 101 -12.13 -2.16 2.80
CA CYS A 101 -12.80 -1.20 3.66
C CYS A 101 -14.33 -1.16 3.45
N GLN A 102 -14.81 -1.37 2.23
CA GLN A 102 -16.24 -1.40 1.94
C GLN A 102 -16.89 -2.68 2.47
N GLU A 103 -16.20 -3.82 2.34
CA GLU A 103 -16.67 -5.12 2.79
C GLU A 103 -16.80 -5.18 4.32
N ILE A 104 -15.85 -4.62 5.06
CA ILE A 104 -15.89 -4.56 6.54
C ILE A 104 -17.04 -3.68 7.06
N LEU A 105 -17.42 -2.64 6.30
CA LEU A 105 -18.42 -1.65 6.71
C LEU A 105 -19.85 -1.97 6.21
N ALA A 106 -20.02 -3.05 5.45
CA ALA A 106 -21.29 -3.45 4.84
C ALA A 106 -22.15 -4.28 5.81
#